data_AF-A0A3N5NM16-F1
#
_entry.id   AF-A0A3N5NM16-F1
#
_cell.length_a   1.000
_cell.length_b   1.000
_cell.length_c   1.000
_cell.angle_alpha   90.00
_cell.angle_beta   90.00
_cell.angle_gamma   90.00
#
_symmetry.space_group_name_H-M   'P 1'
#
loop_
_entity.id
_entity.type
_entity.pdbx_description
1 polymer ?
#
loop_
_entity_poly.entity_id
_entity_poly.type
_entity_poly.pdbx_seq_one_letter_code
_entity_poly.pdbx_strand_id
1 'polypeptide(L)'
;PVALFSDLLLHDVGTGDGIRQASAETSEIRTPALWGLRLRRPLLHDGSAGTIEQAILEHRQEADLARRGFERLSDADRAALLAFLKSL
;
A
#
# COMPACT_ATOMS: atom_id res chain seq x y z
N PRO A 1 -21.39 3.29 8.12
CA PRO A 1 -20.06 2.66 8.28
C PRO A 1 -19.03 3.34 7.38
N VAL A 2 -17.80 3.57 7.85
CA VAL A 2 -16.71 4.16 7.05
C VAL A 2 -15.82 3.03 6.53
N ALA A 3 -15.63 2.93 5.22
CA ALA A 3 -14.76 1.93 4.62
C ALA A 3 -13.29 2.39 4.71
N LEU A 4 -12.51 1.75 5.59
CA LEU A 4 -11.09 2.07 5.79
C LEU A 4 -10.19 1.57 4.66
N PHE A 5 -10.61 0.49 4.00
CA PHE A 5 -9.78 -0.30 3.09
C PHE A 5 -8.46 -0.74 3.76
N SER A 6 -8.56 -1.15 5.01
CA SER A 6 -7.48 -1.72 5.82
C SER A 6 -8.10 -2.58 6.92
N ASP A 7 -7.41 -3.65 7.29
CA ASP A 7 -7.69 -4.48 8.46
C ASP A 7 -6.95 -4.01 9.73
N LEU A 8 -6.08 -3.00 9.61
CA LEU A 8 -5.23 -2.44 10.67
C LEU A 8 -4.28 -3.45 11.30
N LEU A 9 -4.03 -4.58 10.62
CA LEU A 9 -3.06 -5.58 11.05
C LEU A 9 -1.65 -5.21 10.58
N LEU A 10 -0.67 -5.94 11.12
CA LEU A 10 0.71 -5.89 10.69
C LEU A 10 0.90 -6.86 9.52
N HIS A 11 1.65 -6.43 8.52
CA HIS A 11 2.04 -7.26 7.38
C HIS A 11 3.52 -7.08 7.08
N ASP A 12 4.18 -8.16 6.69
CA ASP A 12 5.56 -8.09 6.22
C ASP A 12 5.61 -7.34 4.87
N VAL A 13 6.22 -6.15 4.89
CA VAL A 13 6.48 -5.34 3.68
C VAL A 13 7.89 -5.53 3.14
N GLY A 14 8.70 -6.37 3.79
CA GLY A 14 10.08 -6.72 3.41
C GLY A 14 11.16 -5.74 3.85
N THR A 15 10.79 -4.54 4.30
CA THR A 15 11.70 -3.49 4.78
C THR A 15 11.10 -2.76 5.98
N GLY A 16 11.93 -2.01 6.70
CA GLY A 16 11.52 -1.17 7.82
C GLY A 16 12.72 -0.38 8.36
N ASP A 17 12.58 0.20 9.55
CA ASP A 17 13.64 1.01 10.18
C ASP A 17 14.71 0.16 10.90
N GLY A 18 14.57 -1.16 10.88
CA GLY A 18 15.46 -2.10 11.59
C GLY A 18 15.21 -2.17 13.09
N ILE A 19 14.17 -1.51 13.60
CA ILE A 19 13.83 -1.46 15.02
C ILE A 19 12.66 -2.40 15.28
N ARG A 20 12.88 -3.40 16.14
CA ARG A 20 11.82 -4.32 16.55
C ARG A 20 10.84 -3.61 17.49
N GLN A 21 9.55 -3.72 17.21
CA GLN A 21 8.49 -3.14 18.05
C GLN A 21 7.70 -4.23 18.76
N ALA A 22 7.99 -4.47 20.04
CA ALA A 22 7.40 -5.54 20.83
C ALA A 22 7.54 -6.91 20.13
N SER A 23 6.43 -7.55 19.75
CA SER A 23 6.41 -8.82 19.04
C SER A 23 6.46 -8.70 17.52
N ALA A 24 6.39 -7.50 16.96
CA ALA A 24 6.44 -7.27 15.52
C ALA A 24 7.87 -7.43 15.00
N GLU A 25 8.05 -8.10 13.87
CA GLU A 25 9.32 -8.13 13.16
C GLU A 25 9.65 -6.75 12.54
N THR A 26 10.92 -6.52 12.23
CA THR A 26 11.39 -5.20 11.75
C THR A 26 10.81 -4.78 10.40
N SER A 27 10.26 -5.73 9.65
CA SER A 27 9.61 -5.50 8.35
C SER A 27 8.09 -5.53 8.43
N GLU A 28 7.51 -5.70 9.61
CA GLU A 28 6.08 -5.73 9.81
C GLU A 28 5.54 -4.33 10.07
N ILE A 29 4.74 -3.83 9.11
CA ILE A 29 4.15 -2.49 9.18
C ILE A 29 2.64 -2.61 9.22
N ARG A 30 2.00 -1.76 10.04
CA ARG A 30 0.53 -1.69 10.08
C ARG A 30 0.00 -1.16 8.75
N THR A 31 -0.92 -1.87 8.11
CA THR A 31 -1.59 -1.39 6.89
C THR A 31 -2.37 -0.10 7.20
N PRO A 32 -1.98 1.07 6.67
CA PRO A 32 -2.69 2.32 6.96
C PRO A 32 -4.04 2.33 6.25
N ALA A 33 -5.07 2.88 6.90
CA ALA A 33 -6.34 3.12 6.23
C ALA A 33 -6.19 4.09 5.05
N LEU A 34 -6.81 3.76 3.91
CA LEU A 34 -6.72 4.50 2.65
C LEU A 34 -7.69 5.68 2.57
N TRP A 35 -8.52 5.91 3.59
CA TRP A 35 -9.29 7.15 3.68
C TRP A 35 -8.39 8.41 3.59
N GLY A 36 -8.77 9.34 2.72
CA GLY A 36 -7.99 10.54 2.42
C GLY A 36 -6.70 10.26 1.63
N LEU A 37 -6.55 9.10 0.98
CA LEU A 37 -5.35 8.74 0.22
C LEU A 37 -4.96 9.83 -0.79
N ARG A 38 -5.94 10.51 -1.43
CA ARG A 38 -5.65 11.58 -2.40
C ARG A 38 -4.80 12.73 -1.84
N LEU A 39 -4.81 12.92 -0.52
CA LEU A 39 -4.10 14.00 0.17
C LEU A 39 -2.73 13.58 0.72
N ARG A 40 -2.31 12.32 0.58
CA ARG A 40 -1.09 11.78 1.20
C ARG A 40 0.05 11.66 0.20
N ARG A 41 1.18 12.33 0.48
CA ARG A 41 2.46 12.17 -0.21
C ARG A 41 3.63 12.55 0.73
N PRO A 42 4.80 11.89 0.65
CA PRO A 42 5.07 10.67 -0.12
C PRO A 42 4.31 9.44 0.42
N LEU A 43 4.33 8.34 -0.33
CA LEU A 43 3.68 7.07 0.00
C LEU A 43 4.72 6.00 0.39
N LEU A 44 4.22 4.86 0.90
CA LEU A 44 4.98 3.79 1.55
C LEU A 44 5.61 4.22 2.88
N HIS A 45 6.11 3.25 3.64
CA HIS A 45 6.60 3.45 5.01
C HIS A 45 7.94 4.20 5.07
N ASP A 46 8.72 4.13 3.99
CA ASP A 46 10.01 4.78 3.80
C ASP A 46 9.93 6.04 2.92
N GLY A 47 8.73 6.36 2.39
CA GLY A 47 8.52 7.52 1.53
C GLY A 47 9.06 7.37 0.11
N SER A 48 9.37 6.16 -0.35
CA SER A 48 9.98 5.90 -1.67
C SER A 48 9.07 6.27 -2.85
N ALA A 49 7.75 6.26 -2.66
CA ALA A 49 6.79 6.40 -3.74
C ALA A 49 6.15 7.79 -3.81
N GLY A 50 6.31 8.48 -4.94
CA GLY A 50 5.69 9.79 -5.20
C GLY A 50 4.26 9.71 -5.75
N THR A 51 3.86 8.54 -6.23
CA THR A 51 2.54 8.30 -6.85
C THR A 51 1.91 6.99 -6.37
N ILE A 52 0.57 6.90 -6.44
CA ILE A 52 -0.18 5.67 -6.10
C ILE A 52 0.29 4.50 -6.96
N GLU A 53 0.50 4.74 -8.25
CA GLU A 53 0.94 3.70 -9.19
C GLU A 53 2.33 3.18 -8.85
N GLN A 54 3.28 4.07 -8.55
CA GLN A 54 4.61 3.70 -8.07
C GLN A 54 4.51 2.90 -6.77
N ALA A 55 3.69 3.36 -5.81
CA ALA A 55 3.49 2.64 -4.55
C ALA A 55 2.99 1.22 -4.79
N ILE A 56 1.98 1.02 -5.66
CA ILE A 56 1.47 -0.33 -6.00
C ILE A 56 2.59 -1.20 -6.61
N LEU A 57 3.37 -0.66 -7.55
CA LEU A 57 4.45 -1.39 -8.22
C LEU A 57 5.64 -1.71 -7.32
N GLU A 58 5.83 -0.98 -6.22
CA GLU A 58 6.89 -1.20 -5.24
C GLU A 58 6.54 -2.23 -4.15
N HIS A 59 5.27 -2.63 -4.02
CA HIS A 59 4.87 -3.66 -3.04
C HIS A 59 5.58 -5.01 -3.27
N ARG A 60 6.00 -5.66 -2.19
CA ARG A 60 6.64 -6.99 -2.19
C ARG A 60 6.00 -7.86 -1.10
N GLN A 61 6.59 -9.04 -0.86
CA GLN A 61 6.18 -9.98 0.20
C GLN A 61 4.68 -10.28 0.16
N GLU A 62 3.95 -10.03 1.25
CA GLU A 62 2.54 -10.35 1.37
C GLU A 62 1.67 -9.63 0.32
N ALA A 63 2.09 -8.45 -0.14
CA ALA A 63 1.36 -7.68 -1.15
C ALA A 63 1.74 -8.03 -2.61
N ASP A 64 2.64 -8.98 -2.84
CA ASP A 64 3.12 -9.34 -4.18
C ASP A 64 1.99 -9.87 -5.09
N LEU A 65 0.99 -10.56 -4.52
CA LEU A 65 -0.17 -11.01 -5.27
C LEU A 65 -1.01 -9.83 -5.79
N ALA A 66 -1.20 -8.79 -4.98
CA ALA A 66 -1.92 -7.58 -5.37
C ALA A 66 -1.14 -6.79 -6.44
N ARG A 67 0.19 -6.63 -6.27
CA ARG A 67 1.06 -6.00 -7.29
C ARG A 67 0.96 -6.72 -8.64
N ARG A 68 1.13 -8.04 -8.67
CA ARG A 68 1.01 -8.83 -9.91
C ARG A 68 -0.41 -8.79 -10.49
N GLY A 69 -1.42 -8.68 -9.63
CA GLY A 69 -2.80 -8.42 -10.06
C GLY A 69 -2.90 -7.12 -10.84
N PHE A 70 -2.36 -6.04 -10.29
CA PHE A 70 -2.31 -4.72 -10.92
C PHE A 70 -1.55 -4.72 -12.26
N GLU A 71 -0.40 -5.39 -12.34
CA GLU A 71 0.40 -5.50 -13.57
C GLU A 71 -0.33 -6.25 -14.71
N ARG A 72 -1.31 -7.10 -14.37
CA ARG A 72 -2.10 -7.88 -15.34
C ARG A 72 -3.42 -7.22 -15.73
N LEU A 73 -3.77 -6.08 -15.13
CA LEU A 73 -4.98 -5.35 -15.50
C LEU A 73 -4.87 -4.83 -16.94
N SER A 74 -6.02 -4.76 -17.61
CA SER A 74 -6.12 -3.96 -18.82
C SER A 74 -5.89 -2.48 -18.51
N ASP A 75 -5.55 -1.67 -19.52
CA ASP A 75 -5.39 -0.23 -19.33
C ASP A 75 -6.67 0.43 -18.78
N ALA A 76 -7.84 -0.07 -19.19
CA ALA A 76 -9.13 0.41 -18.71
C ALA A 76 -9.35 0.10 -17.22
N ASP A 77 -9.09 -1.14 -16.80
CA ASP A 77 -9.25 -1.55 -15.39
C ASP A 77 -8.22 -0.85 -14.49
N ARG A 78 -7.00 -0.68 -15.00
CA ARG A 78 -5.93 0.05 -14.33
C ARG A 78 -6.32 1.51 -14.11
N ALA A 79 -6.86 2.17 -15.13
CA ALA A 79 -7.37 3.53 -15.03
C ALA A 79 -8.54 3.63 -14.04
N ALA A 80 -9.47 2.68 -14.07
CA ALA A 80 -10.60 2.62 -13.15
C ALA A 80 -10.17 2.47 -11.68
N LEU A 81 -9.22 1.56 -11.40
CA LEU A 81 -8.66 1.38 -10.06
C LEU A 81 -7.95 2.65 -9.58
N LEU A 82 -7.11 3.26 -10.42
CA LEU A 82 -6.41 4.49 -10.04
C LEU A 82 -7.37 5.66 -9.83
N ALA A 83 -8.46 5.74 -10.59
CA ALA A 83 -9.51 6.74 -10.38
C ALA A 83 -10.22 6.52 -9.04
N PHE A 84 -10.55 5.26 -8.70
CA PHE A 84 -11.11 4.91 -7.41
C PHE A 84 -10.18 5.32 -6.26
N LEU A 85 -8.90 4.93 -6.30
CA LEU A 85 -7.92 5.27 -5.27
C LEU A 85 -7.70 6.79 -5.12
N LYS A 86 -7.81 7.56 -6.21
CA LYS A 86 -7.74 9.04 -6.19
C LYS A 86 -9.02 9.69 -5.63
N SER A 87 -10.13 8.96 -5.53
CA SER A 87 -11.38 9.45 -4.93
C SER A 87 -11.43 9.24 -3.40
N LEU A 88 -10.52 8.41 -2.87
CA LEU A 88 -10.37 8.16 -1.43
C LEU A 88 -9.78 9.35 -0.68
#